data_AF-A0AA36HRX1-F1
#
_entry.id   AF-A0AA36HRX1-F1
#
_cell.length_a   1.000
_cell.length_b   1.000
_cell.length_c   1.000
_cell.angle_alpha   90.00
_cell.angle_beta   90.00
_cell.angle_gamma   90.00
#
_symmetry.space_group_name_H-M   'P 1'
#
loop_
_entity.id
_entity.type
_entity.pdbx_description
1 polymer ?
#
loop_
_entity_poly.entity_id
_entity_poly.type
_entity_poly.pdbx_seq_one_letter_code
_entity_poly.pdbx_strand_id
1 'polypeptide(L)'
;MAPMLALVIFASLSSALAFRADGKEEVNSIHQHTEHTAEESSQLHASNATGDDIDGAIAQASMVHQQMLKVAKTGITGYAAVNGARCPTSVPGMNMAVEDGYDYGAGCKWQETCLCPNSPYYVCATTGRISNPSGFTGVFISTFGYCRMGWWVFVGGGALVVMLLTVMYFGIMYYIIK
;
A
#
# COMPACT_ATOMS: atom_id res chain seq x y z
N MET A 1 9.77 -40.57 32.48
CA MET A 1 11.10 -40.07 32.09
C MET A 1 10.95 -39.19 30.85
N ALA A 2 10.64 -37.91 31.03
CA ALA A 2 10.47 -36.95 29.95
C ALA A 2 10.86 -35.58 30.52
N PRO A 3 11.99 -35.00 30.08
CA PRO A 3 11.90 -33.66 29.51
C PRO A 3 13.03 -33.40 28.49
N MET A 4 12.78 -33.52 27.19
CA MET A 4 13.72 -32.99 26.17
C MET A 4 13.05 -32.33 24.96
N LEU A 5 11.71 -32.26 24.88
CA LEU A 5 11.02 -31.74 23.70
C LEU A 5 10.71 -30.23 23.73
N ALA A 6 11.13 -29.49 24.76
CA ALA A 6 10.77 -28.07 24.93
C ALA A 6 11.75 -27.07 24.27
N LEU A 7 12.90 -27.52 23.73
CA LEU A 7 14.00 -26.62 23.37
C LEU A 7 14.14 -26.30 21.88
N VAL A 8 13.33 -26.92 21.00
CA VAL A 8 13.46 -26.71 19.54
C VAL A 8 12.56 -25.58 19.00
N ILE A 9 11.55 -25.14 19.77
CA ILE A 9 10.59 -24.11 19.30
C ILE A 9 11.14 -22.67 19.44
N PHE A 10 12.14 -22.43 20.28
CA PHE A 10 12.70 -21.08 20.47
C PHE A 10 13.76 -20.66 19.44
N ALA A 11 14.29 -21.59 18.64
CA ALA A 11 15.37 -21.28 17.69
C ALA A 11 14.87 -20.68 16.36
N SER A 12 13.58 -20.80 16.01
CA SER A 12 13.04 -20.30 14.73
C SER A 12 12.53 -18.85 14.78
N LEU A 13 12.47 -18.22 15.96
CA LEU A 13 11.98 -16.84 16.10
C LEU A 13 13.08 -15.77 15.99
N SER A 14 14.36 -16.16 16.00
CA SER A 14 15.48 -15.20 16.02
C SER A 14 15.88 -14.68 14.63
N SER A 15 15.43 -15.30 13.54
CA SER A 15 15.84 -14.92 12.18
C SER A 15 14.95 -13.85 11.53
N ALA A 16 13.89 -13.39 12.21
CA ALA A 16 12.94 -12.41 11.66
C ALA A 16 13.25 -10.95 12.00
N LEU A 17 14.30 -10.66 12.80
CA LEU A 17 14.63 -9.31 13.26
C LEU A 17 15.82 -8.65 12.55
N ALA A 18 16.41 -9.29 11.53
CA ALA A 18 17.63 -8.80 10.87
C ALA A 18 17.40 -7.97 9.59
N PHE A 19 16.21 -7.38 9.38
CA PHE A 19 15.93 -6.56 8.19
C PHE A 19 15.45 -5.15 8.56
N ARG A 20 16.25 -4.43 9.35
CA ARG A 20 16.04 -2.99 9.58
C ARG A 20 17.33 -2.28 9.95
N ALA A 21 18.12 -1.93 8.94
CA ALA A 21 18.98 -0.74 8.90
C ALA A 21 19.81 -0.85 7.62
N ASP A 22 19.38 -0.19 6.55
CA ASP A 22 20.28 0.60 5.69
C ASP A 22 19.50 1.21 4.53
N GLY A 23 19.83 2.46 4.20
CA GLY A 23 19.17 3.23 3.14
C GLY A 23 18.63 4.58 3.59
N LYS A 24 19.39 5.30 4.42
CA LYS A 24 19.18 6.72 4.70
C LYS A 24 20.38 7.48 4.13
N GLU A 25 20.52 7.50 2.81
CA GLU A 25 21.54 8.33 2.16
C GLU A 25 21.01 8.88 0.83
N GLU A 26 21.03 10.22 0.77
CA GLU A 26 20.95 11.10 -0.39
C GLU A 26 19.94 10.83 -1.51
N VAL A 27 18.78 11.47 -1.42
CA VAL A 27 18.14 12.09 -2.60
C VAL A 27 17.97 13.58 -2.32
N ASN A 28 19.10 14.28 -2.21
CA ASN A 28 19.18 15.74 -2.20
C ASN A 28 19.75 16.24 -3.53
N SER A 29 19.13 15.87 -4.67
CA SER A 29 19.50 16.43 -5.98
C SER A 29 18.42 16.34 -7.06
N ILE A 30 17.14 16.20 -6.70
CA ILE A 30 16.03 16.34 -7.66
C ILE A 30 15.07 17.40 -7.15
N HIS A 31 15.59 18.61 -6.93
CA HIS A 31 14.80 19.78 -6.57
C HIS A 31 15.15 21.03 -7.39
N GLN A 32 15.72 20.87 -8.59
CA GLN A 32 16.08 22.02 -9.45
C GLN A 32 15.66 21.91 -10.93
N HIS A 33 14.74 21.01 -11.29
CA HIS A 33 14.23 20.97 -12.68
C HIS A 33 12.71 20.85 -12.84
N THR A 34 11.96 21.36 -11.85
CA THR A 34 10.51 21.54 -11.98
C THR A 34 10.07 22.96 -11.61
N GLU A 35 10.87 23.97 -11.98
CA GLU A 35 10.51 25.39 -11.80
C GLU A 35 9.96 26.06 -13.08
N HIS A 36 9.73 25.33 -14.16
CA HIS A 36 9.20 25.91 -15.42
C HIS A 36 7.80 25.44 -15.82
N THR A 37 6.98 24.94 -14.89
CA THR A 37 5.56 24.68 -15.21
C THR A 37 4.64 24.96 -14.02
N ALA A 38 4.86 26.09 -13.34
CA ALA A 38 4.05 26.54 -12.22
C ALA A 38 3.59 28.01 -12.37
N GLU A 39 3.49 28.53 -13.59
CA GLU A 39 3.10 29.94 -13.85
C GLU A 39 1.74 30.13 -14.54
N GLU A 40 0.92 29.07 -14.67
CA GLU A 40 -0.41 29.18 -15.31
C GLU A 40 -1.53 28.60 -14.43
N SER A 41 -1.69 29.12 -13.20
CA SER A 41 -2.91 28.88 -12.41
C SER A 41 -3.33 30.00 -11.45
N SER A 42 -2.63 31.15 -11.43
CA SER A 42 -3.04 32.33 -10.65
C SER A 42 -3.86 33.31 -11.48
N GLN A 43 -5.01 32.85 -11.97
CA GLN A 43 -6.15 33.72 -12.25
C GLN A 43 -7.40 33.11 -11.60
N LEU A 44 -7.37 33.05 -10.27
CA LEU A 44 -8.56 32.89 -9.44
C LEU A 44 -9.36 34.19 -9.55
N HIS A 45 -10.21 34.27 -10.57
CA HIS A 45 -11.32 35.22 -10.60
C HIS A 45 -12.27 34.88 -9.44
N ALA A 46 -12.30 35.73 -8.42
CA ALA A 46 -13.31 35.72 -7.38
C ALA A 46 -14.66 36.16 -7.99
N SER A 47 -15.38 35.20 -8.57
CA SER A 47 -16.75 35.41 -9.02
C SER A 47 -17.69 35.37 -7.82
N ASN A 48 -18.37 36.49 -7.61
CA ASN A 48 -19.33 36.70 -6.54
C ASN A 48 -20.56 35.82 -6.81
N ALA A 49 -20.75 34.77 -5.99
CA ALA A 49 -21.64 33.67 -6.32
C ALA A 49 -23.12 34.01 -6.10
N THR A 50 -23.90 33.98 -7.18
CA THR A 50 -25.37 34.06 -7.13
C THR A 50 -25.94 32.94 -8.00
N GLY A 51 -26.39 31.86 -7.34
CA GLY A 51 -27.43 30.94 -7.84
C GLY A 51 -27.11 29.98 -9.00
N ASP A 52 -26.27 30.35 -9.96
CA ASP A 52 -25.92 29.55 -11.16
C ASP A 52 -24.49 28.93 -11.10
N ASP A 53 -23.80 29.02 -9.95
CA ASP A 53 -22.37 28.69 -9.79
C ASP A 53 -22.03 27.20 -9.52
N ILE A 54 -23.01 26.28 -9.58
CA ILE A 54 -22.74 24.86 -9.33
C ILE A 54 -21.86 24.26 -10.43
N ASP A 55 -22.08 24.67 -11.69
CA ASP A 55 -21.29 24.18 -12.82
C ASP A 55 -19.84 24.68 -12.79
N GLY A 56 -19.60 25.90 -12.26
CA GLY A 56 -18.27 26.45 -12.07
C GLY A 56 -17.46 25.71 -11.00
N ALA A 57 -18.08 25.31 -9.90
CA ALA A 57 -17.44 24.53 -8.84
C ALA A 57 -17.04 23.12 -9.31
N ILE A 58 -17.86 22.48 -10.14
CA ILE A 58 -17.56 21.16 -10.72
C ILE A 58 -16.36 21.24 -11.67
N ALA A 59 -16.28 22.30 -12.48
CA ALA A 59 -15.15 22.52 -13.38
C ALA A 59 -13.82 22.66 -12.63
N GLN A 60 -13.78 23.43 -11.54
CA GLN A 60 -12.57 23.59 -10.73
C GLN A 60 -12.13 22.27 -10.05
N ALA A 61 -13.10 21.50 -9.52
CA ALA A 61 -12.81 20.20 -8.91
C ALA A 61 -12.18 19.21 -9.91
N SER A 62 -12.60 19.26 -11.18
CA SER A 62 -12.06 18.38 -12.22
C SER A 62 -10.59 18.68 -12.56
N MET A 63 -10.17 19.96 -12.53
CA MET A 63 -8.80 20.36 -12.84
C MET A 63 -7.83 19.92 -11.75
N VAL A 64 -8.20 20.14 -10.48
CA VAL A 64 -7.39 19.70 -9.32
C VAL A 64 -7.23 18.17 -9.35
N HIS A 65 -8.31 17.44 -9.68
CA HIS A 65 -8.26 15.99 -9.81
C HIS A 65 -7.25 15.54 -10.88
N GLN A 66 -7.29 16.12 -12.08
CA GLN A 66 -6.36 15.77 -13.17
C GLN A 66 -4.90 16.08 -12.81
N GLN A 67 -4.64 17.20 -12.15
CA GLN A 67 -3.29 17.56 -11.71
C GLN A 67 -2.76 16.57 -10.67
N MET A 68 -3.56 16.21 -9.66
CA MET A 68 -3.15 15.21 -8.67
C MET A 68 -2.89 13.84 -9.31
N LEU A 69 -3.73 13.41 -10.25
CA LEU A 69 -3.49 12.16 -10.99
C LEU A 69 -2.18 12.21 -11.76
N LYS A 70 -1.84 13.34 -12.39
CA LYS A 70 -0.60 13.48 -13.17
C LYS A 70 0.62 13.43 -12.24
N VAL A 71 0.60 14.14 -11.12
CA VAL A 71 1.67 14.12 -10.12
C VAL A 71 1.86 12.71 -9.55
N ALA A 72 0.76 12.03 -9.20
CA ALA A 72 0.80 10.65 -8.71
C ALA A 72 1.41 9.71 -9.76
N LYS A 73 1.00 9.81 -11.03
CA LYS A 73 1.55 9.00 -12.13
C LYS A 73 3.05 9.19 -12.26
N THR A 74 3.51 10.43 -12.38
CA THR A 74 4.94 10.76 -12.55
C THR A 74 5.75 10.33 -11.33
N GLY A 75 5.21 10.52 -10.11
CA GLY A 75 5.85 10.08 -8.88
C GLY A 75 6.00 8.56 -8.81
N ILE A 76 4.93 7.81 -9.14
CA ILE A 76 4.93 6.35 -9.11
C ILE A 76 5.87 5.78 -10.17
N THR A 77 5.82 6.26 -11.42
CA THR A 77 6.68 5.74 -12.49
C THR A 77 8.14 6.11 -12.26
N GLY A 78 8.42 7.33 -11.80
CA GLY A 78 9.76 7.76 -11.42
C GLY A 78 10.33 6.92 -10.28
N TYR A 79 9.53 6.68 -9.23
CA TYR A 79 9.94 5.84 -8.11
C TYR A 79 10.19 4.38 -8.53
N ALA A 80 9.29 3.80 -9.34
CA ALA A 80 9.42 2.44 -9.82
C ALA A 80 10.67 2.26 -10.69
N ALA A 81 10.98 3.24 -11.54
CA ALA A 81 12.17 3.21 -12.40
C ALA A 81 13.47 3.15 -11.58
N VAL A 82 13.54 3.86 -10.45
CA VAL A 82 14.76 3.89 -9.62
C VAL A 82 14.82 2.77 -8.58
N ASN A 83 13.68 2.18 -8.19
CA ASN A 83 13.60 1.12 -7.17
C ASN A 83 13.39 -0.29 -7.74
N GLY A 84 13.84 -0.56 -8.96
CA GLY A 84 13.77 -1.89 -9.57
C GLY A 84 12.34 -2.40 -9.75
N ALA A 85 11.46 -1.55 -10.28
CA ALA A 85 10.04 -1.82 -10.49
C ALA A 85 9.26 -2.14 -9.21
N ARG A 86 9.65 -1.62 -8.04
CA ARG A 86 8.86 -1.73 -6.80
C ARG A 86 7.98 -0.51 -6.61
N CYS A 87 6.72 -0.73 -6.23
CA CYS A 87 5.81 0.38 -5.91
C CYS A 87 6.26 1.07 -4.61
N PRO A 88 6.05 2.39 -4.48
CA PRO A 88 6.35 3.10 -3.25
C PRO A 88 5.49 2.59 -2.09
N THR A 89 6.05 2.60 -0.88
CA THR A 89 5.30 2.22 0.34
C THR A 89 4.26 3.25 0.73
N SER A 90 4.39 4.48 0.28
CA SER A 90 3.44 5.58 0.46
C SER A 90 3.67 6.58 -0.68
N VAL A 91 2.61 7.09 -1.31
CA VAL A 91 2.77 8.09 -2.37
C VAL A 91 3.04 9.46 -1.74
N PRO A 92 4.19 10.10 -2.02
CA PRO A 92 4.50 11.41 -1.43
C PRO A 92 3.40 12.43 -1.73
N GLY A 93 2.91 13.11 -0.70
CA GLY A 93 1.90 14.17 -0.82
C GLY A 93 0.44 13.70 -0.85
N MET A 94 0.19 12.39 -0.83
CA MET A 94 -1.18 11.83 -0.89
C MET A 94 -1.72 11.40 0.48
N ASN A 95 -0.87 11.41 1.51
CA ASN A 95 -1.18 10.93 2.86
C ASN A 95 -2.36 11.69 3.51
N MET A 96 -2.65 12.92 3.05
CA MET A 96 -3.79 13.71 3.54
C MET A 96 -5.10 13.44 2.78
N ALA A 97 -5.02 12.86 1.59
CA ALA A 97 -6.15 12.66 0.67
C ALA A 97 -6.59 11.20 0.57
N VAL A 98 -5.71 10.26 0.90
CA VAL A 98 -5.94 8.81 0.87
C VAL A 98 -5.78 8.29 2.29
N GLU A 99 -6.72 7.45 2.73
CA GLU A 99 -6.63 6.80 4.04
C GLU A 99 -5.38 5.89 4.12
N ASP A 100 -4.68 5.91 5.26
CA ASP A 100 -3.40 5.20 5.53
C ASP A 100 -3.40 3.68 5.28
N GLY A 101 -4.57 3.07 4.99
CA GLY A 101 -4.68 1.66 4.63
C GLY A 101 -4.57 1.38 3.12
N TYR A 102 -4.63 2.42 2.28
CA TYR A 102 -4.76 2.31 0.83
C TYR A 102 -3.63 3.01 0.05
N ASP A 103 -2.72 3.68 0.75
CA ASP A 103 -1.54 4.31 0.17
C ASP A 103 -0.40 3.31 -0.07
N TYR A 104 -0.39 2.18 0.65
CA TYR A 104 0.64 1.16 0.57
C TYR A 104 0.71 0.49 -0.81
N GLY A 105 1.85 0.66 -1.49
CA GLY A 105 2.08 0.07 -2.81
C GLY A 105 1.14 0.62 -3.89
N ALA A 106 0.66 1.85 -3.72
CA ALA A 106 -0.19 2.47 -4.71
C ALA A 106 0.51 2.57 -6.08
N GLY A 107 -0.25 2.30 -7.15
CA GLY A 107 0.27 2.28 -8.52
C GLY A 107 0.54 0.90 -9.10
N CYS A 108 0.33 -0.18 -8.32
CA CYS A 108 0.60 -1.54 -8.78
C CYS A 108 -0.18 -1.97 -10.03
N LYS A 109 -1.33 -1.34 -10.32
CA LYS A 109 -2.12 -1.61 -11.53
C LYS A 109 -1.86 -0.60 -12.63
N TRP A 110 -1.24 0.54 -12.31
CA TRP A 110 -0.92 1.55 -13.30
C TRP A 110 0.13 1.00 -14.26
N GLN A 111 -0.29 0.70 -15.49
CA GLN A 111 0.54 0.12 -16.58
C GLN A 111 1.37 -1.10 -16.17
N GLU A 112 1.00 -1.80 -15.09
CA GLU A 112 1.79 -2.88 -14.49
C GLU A 112 3.27 -2.48 -14.26
N THR A 113 3.54 -1.18 -14.05
CA THR A 113 4.90 -0.65 -14.05
C THR A 113 5.67 -1.04 -12.79
N CYS A 114 4.95 -1.39 -11.73
CA CYS A 114 5.54 -1.74 -10.45
C CYS A 114 4.86 -2.93 -9.79
N LEU A 115 5.69 -3.72 -9.10
CA LEU A 115 5.32 -4.87 -8.28
C LEU A 115 5.12 -4.43 -6.83
N CYS A 116 4.20 -5.12 -6.15
CA CYS A 116 3.96 -4.87 -4.75
C CYS A 116 5.22 -5.12 -3.91
N PRO A 117 5.53 -4.22 -2.96
CA PRO A 117 6.57 -4.48 -1.98
C PRO A 117 6.26 -5.77 -1.22
N ASN A 118 7.23 -6.68 -1.15
CA ASN A 118 7.11 -8.01 -0.54
C ASN A 118 6.14 -8.97 -1.26
N SER A 119 6.04 -8.91 -2.59
CA SER A 119 5.50 -10.02 -3.39
C SER A 119 6.24 -11.33 -3.05
N PRO A 120 5.54 -12.47 -2.84
CA PRO A 120 4.14 -12.75 -3.18
C PRO A 120 3.11 -12.48 -2.06
N TYR A 121 3.53 -12.05 -0.87
CA TYR A 121 2.63 -11.86 0.29
C TYR A 121 1.61 -10.75 0.07
N TYR A 122 2.01 -9.70 -0.64
CA TYR A 122 1.14 -8.61 -1.05
C TYR A 122 0.76 -8.77 -2.52
N VAL A 123 -0.53 -8.61 -2.79
CA VAL A 123 -1.13 -8.69 -4.11
C VAL A 123 -1.73 -7.34 -4.47
N CYS A 124 -1.65 -7.00 -5.76
CA CYS A 124 -2.27 -5.78 -6.27
C CYS A 124 -3.79 -5.92 -6.26
N ALA A 125 -4.49 -4.91 -5.75
CA ALA A 125 -5.95 -4.88 -5.67
C ALA A 125 -6.50 -3.52 -6.05
N THR A 126 -7.71 -3.52 -6.63
CA THR A 126 -8.46 -2.30 -6.98
C THR A 126 -9.75 -2.15 -6.22
N THR A 127 -9.99 -3.03 -5.26
CA THR A 127 -11.18 -3.02 -4.43
C THR A 127 -10.77 -3.17 -2.98
N GLY A 128 -11.56 -2.58 -2.09
CA GLY A 128 -11.44 -2.84 -0.67
C GLY A 128 -11.72 -4.30 -0.35
N ARG A 129 -11.29 -4.75 0.83
CA ARG A 129 -11.47 -6.14 1.25
C ARG A 129 -12.90 -6.43 1.71
N ILE A 130 -13.53 -5.46 2.37
CA ILE A 130 -14.88 -5.58 2.95
C ILE A 130 -15.84 -4.65 2.22
N SER A 131 -15.44 -3.40 2.01
CA SER A 131 -16.16 -2.40 1.23
C SER A 131 -15.17 -1.52 0.47
N ASN A 132 -15.61 -0.96 -0.66
CA ASN A 132 -14.85 0.09 -1.33
C ASN A 132 -15.04 1.41 -0.55
N PRO A 133 -13.96 2.14 -0.24
CA PRO A 133 -14.08 3.46 0.35
C PRO A 133 -14.77 4.39 -0.63
N SER A 134 -15.61 5.29 -0.12
CA SER A 134 -16.26 6.31 -0.92
C SER A 134 -15.33 7.49 -1.20
N GLY A 135 -15.76 8.39 -2.09
CA GLY A 135 -15.02 9.62 -2.39
C GLY A 135 -13.75 9.40 -3.20
N PHE A 136 -12.76 10.29 -2.98
CA PHE A 136 -11.52 10.34 -3.75
C PHE A 136 -10.69 9.06 -3.61
N THR A 137 -10.62 8.50 -2.39
CA THR A 137 -9.92 7.26 -2.09
C THR A 137 -10.39 6.10 -2.99
N GLY A 138 -11.71 5.94 -3.20
CA GLY A 138 -12.26 4.90 -4.07
C GLY A 138 -11.87 5.07 -5.54
N VAL A 139 -11.88 6.31 -6.05
CA VAL A 139 -11.45 6.63 -7.42
C VAL A 139 -9.95 6.38 -7.58
N PHE A 140 -9.15 6.76 -6.58
CA PHE A 140 -7.72 6.56 -6.57
C PHE A 140 -7.36 5.06 -6.60
N ILE A 141 -7.94 4.27 -5.71
CA ILE A 141 -7.72 2.81 -5.62
C ILE A 141 -8.15 2.09 -6.89
N SER A 142 -9.29 2.47 -7.48
CA SER A 142 -9.77 1.82 -8.70
C SER A 142 -8.88 2.13 -9.92
N THR A 143 -8.27 3.32 -9.95
CA THR A 143 -7.41 3.78 -11.05
C THR A 143 -5.98 3.26 -10.94
N PHE A 144 -5.34 3.39 -9.77
CA PHE A 144 -3.92 3.07 -9.59
C PHE A 144 -3.70 1.67 -9.03
N GLY A 145 -4.68 1.11 -8.32
CA GLY A 145 -4.48 -0.06 -7.48
C GLY A 145 -3.60 0.25 -6.26
N TYR A 146 -3.69 -0.62 -5.26
CA TYR A 146 -2.85 -0.60 -4.06
C TYR A 146 -2.48 -2.04 -3.70
N CYS A 147 -1.45 -2.19 -2.86
CA CYS A 147 -0.97 -3.49 -2.44
C CYS A 147 -1.65 -3.89 -1.13
N ARG A 148 -2.35 -5.02 -1.15
CA ARG A 148 -2.97 -5.59 0.06
C ARG A 148 -2.43 -6.97 0.33
N MET A 149 -2.46 -7.38 1.59
CA MET A 149 -2.06 -8.72 1.96
C MET A 149 -3.00 -9.75 1.34
N GLY A 150 -2.45 -10.76 0.66
CA GLY A 150 -3.23 -11.77 -0.04
C GLY A 150 -4.12 -12.57 0.91
N TRP A 151 -5.33 -12.94 0.47
CA TRP A 151 -6.24 -13.76 1.27
C TRP A 151 -5.61 -15.10 1.69
N TRP A 152 -4.77 -15.65 0.81
CA TRP A 152 -4.03 -16.89 1.05
C TRP A 152 -3.11 -16.82 2.27
N VAL A 153 -2.61 -15.65 2.66
CA VAL A 153 -1.76 -15.50 3.86
C VAL A 153 -2.56 -15.83 5.12
N PHE A 154 -3.81 -15.37 5.17
CA PHE A 154 -4.72 -15.65 6.29
C PHE A 154 -5.17 -17.10 6.30
N VAL A 155 -5.51 -17.65 5.13
CA VAL A 155 -5.92 -19.05 5.01
C VAL A 155 -4.77 -20.00 5.34
N GLY A 156 -3.58 -19.75 4.81
CA GLY A 156 -2.38 -20.55 5.05
C GLY A 156 -1.94 -20.51 6.50
N GLY A 157 -1.91 -19.31 7.11
CA GLY A 157 -1.61 -19.16 8.53
C GLY A 157 -2.62 -19.87 9.42
N GLY A 158 -3.93 -19.71 9.13
CA GLY A 158 -4.99 -20.39 9.87
C GLY A 158 -4.92 -21.91 9.77
N ALA A 159 -4.71 -22.45 8.57
CA ALA A 159 -4.58 -23.89 8.34
C ALA A 159 -3.40 -24.50 9.11
N LEU A 160 -2.26 -23.81 9.14
CA LEU A 160 -1.08 -24.24 9.88
C LEU A 160 -1.33 -24.27 11.39
N VAL A 161 -2.00 -23.26 11.94
CA VAL A 161 -2.38 -23.24 13.37
C VAL A 161 -3.31 -24.40 13.71
N VAL A 162 -4.34 -24.66 12.88
CA VAL A 162 -5.26 -25.78 13.09
C VAL A 162 -4.52 -27.13 13.00
N MET A 163 -3.58 -27.28 12.07
CA MET A 163 -2.75 -28.49 11.97
C MET A 163 -1.91 -28.69 13.24
N LEU A 164 -1.27 -27.64 13.76
CA LEU A 164 -0.48 -27.74 14.98
C LEU A 164 -1.33 -28.11 16.20
N LEU A 165 -2.51 -27.51 16.33
CA LEU A 165 -3.45 -27.80 17.42
C LEU A 165 -3.95 -29.25 17.36
N THR A 166 -4.25 -29.77 16.16
CA THR A 166 -4.68 -31.16 16.00
C THR A 166 -3.56 -32.14 16.34
N VAL A 167 -2.34 -31.91 15.86
CA VAL A 167 -1.17 -32.74 16.21
C VAL A 167 -0.91 -32.73 17.72
N MET A 168 -0.95 -31.56 18.35
CA MET A 168 -0.79 -31.43 19.81
C MET A 168 -1.88 -32.19 20.56
N TYR A 169 -3.14 -32.07 20.14
CA TYR A 169 -4.27 -32.75 20.75
C TYR A 169 -4.13 -34.29 20.68
N PHE A 170 -3.81 -34.83 19.50
CA PHE A 170 -3.60 -36.27 19.34
C PHE A 170 -2.38 -36.76 20.15
N GLY A 171 -1.32 -35.96 20.24
CA GLY A 171 -0.15 -36.27 21.07
C GLY A 171 -0.50 -36.37 22.55
N ILE A 172 -1.32 -35.45 23.07
CA ILE A 172 -1.79 -35.48 24.47
C ILE A 172 -2.68 -36.69 24.72
N MET A 173 -3.65 -36.97 23.84
CA MET A 173 -4.53 -38.13 23.98
C MET A 173 -3.75 -39.45 23.94
N TYR A 174 -2.76 -39.57 23.05
CA TYR A 174 -1.89 -40.75 23.00
C TYR A 174 -1.09 -40.95 24.29
N TYR A 175 -0.61 -39.86 24.90
CA TYR A 175 0.13 -39.91 26.17
C TYR A 175 -0.75 -40.34 27.35
N ILE A 176 -2.03 -39.95 27.39
CA ILE A 176 -2.95 -40.30 28.49
C ILE A 176 -3.35 -41.78 28.47
N ILE A 177 -3.46 -42.39 27.28
CA ILE A 177 -3.88 -43.79 27.12
C ILE A 177 -2.79 -44.78 27.52
N LYS A 178 -1.52 -44.36 27.52
CA LYS A 178 -0.36 -45.22 27.73
C LYS A 178 0.16 -45.16 29.16
#